data_AF-H1KGF8-F1
#
_entry.id   AF-H1KGF8-F1
#
_cell.length_a   1.000
_cell.length_b   1.000
_cell.length_c   1.000
_cell.angle_alpha   90.00
_cell.angle_beta   90.00
_cell.angle_gamma   90.00
#
_symmetry.space_group_name_H-M   'P 1'
#
loop_
_entity.id
_entity.type
_entity.pdbx_description
1 polymer ?
#
loop_
_entity_poly.entity_id
_entity_poly.type
_entity_poly.pdbx_seq_one_letter_code
_entity_poly.pdbx_strand_id
1 'polypeptide(L)'
;MRIVRIVLLGALTGIAVIGSARSLEYAATCRGPTATITSVEGLDTSRARAVAEYTLPDAISYCHYQLGRAAGKPGPSRSRIEPCVRDFLRDAGRKGPVTAEANCKVGSIGIPDLKPANMQKLPLDNSCAEGGEQAVKLFEVLCPGYEGQIRGSH
;
A
#
# COMPACT_ATOMS: atom_id res chain seq x y z
N MET A 1 -49.13 11.47 -39.02
CA MET A 1 -49.34 10.31 -38.14
C MET A 1 -48.31 9.23 -38.46
N ARG A 2 -47.33 9.01 -37.60
CA ARG A 2 -46.52 7.78 -37.53
C ARG A 2 -46.13 7.56 -36.07
N ILE A 3 -46.72 6.52 -35.48
CA ILE A 3 -46.50 6.06 -34.11
C ILE A 3 -45.21 5.23 -34.12
N VAL A 4 -44.21 5.59 -33.33
CA VAL A 4 -43.00 4.77 -33.15
C VAL A 4 -43.00 4.27 -31.70
N ARG A 5 -42.96 2.93 -31.58
CA ARG A 5 -43.03 2.14 -30.36
C ARG A 5 -41.82 2.41 -29.45
N ILE A 6 -42.09 2.73 -28.19
CA ILE A 6 -41.10 2.76 -27.10
C ILE A 6 -40.88 1.31 -26.65
N VAL A 7 -39.65 0.82 -26.82
CA VAL A 7 -39.21 -0.45 -26.23
C VAL A 7 -38.47 -0.10 -24.93
N LEU A 8 -39.08 -0.39 -23.79
CA LEU A 8 -38.42 -0.37 -22.49
C LEU A 8 -37.49 -1.60 -22.38
N LEU A 9 -36.17 -1.38 -22.45
CA LEU A 9 -35.20 -2.34 -21.94
C LEU A 9 -34.77 -1.89 -20.54
N GLY A 10 -35.18 -2.66 -19.53
CA GLY A 10 -34.66 -2.55 -18.18
C GLY A 10 -33.19 -2.97 -18.14
N ALA A 11 -32.37 -2.13 -17.52
CA ALA A 11 -31.01 -2.49 -17.10
C ALA A 11 -30.94 -2.32 -15.59
N LEU A 12 -30.89 -3.45 -14.89
CA LEU A 12 -30.52 -3.55 -13.48
C LEU A 12 -29.08 -3.03 -13.34
N THR A 13 -28.94 -1.76 -12.94
CA THR A 13 -27.66 -1.18 -12.53
C THR A 13 -27.25 -1.76 -11.19
N GLY A 14 -26.42 -2.79 -11.23
CA GLY A 14 -25.65 -3.25 -10.08
C GLY A 14 -24.72 -2.13 -9.63
N ILE A 15 -24.89 -1.68 -8.38
CA ILE A 15 -23.99 -0.72 -7.73
C ILE A 15 -22.70 -1.46 -7.44
N ALA A 16 -21.70 -1.31 -8.30
CA ALA A 16 -20.34 -1.73 -8.02
C ALA A 16 -19.79 -0.80 -6.92
N VAL A 17 -19.62 -1.34 -5.71
CA VAL A 17 -18.92 -0.65 -4.62
C VAL A 17 -17.46 -0.51 -5.05
N ILE A 18 -17.06 0.69 -5.45
CA ILE A 18 -15.66 1.04 -5.71
C ILE A 18 -14.99 1.13 -4.33
N GLY A 19 -14.38 0.02 -3.90
CA GLY A 19 -13.48 0.03 -2.74
C GLY A 19 -12.36 1.03 -3.00
N SER A 20 -12.20 2.01 -2.11
CA SER A 20 -11.11 2.99 -2.21
C SER A 20 -9.78 2.27 -1.95
N ALA A 21 -9.06 1.95 -3.01
CA ALA A 21 -7.70 1.47 -2.90
C ALA A 21 -6.85 2.56 -2.23
N ARG A 22 -6.35 2.28 -1.02
CA ARG A 22 -5.45 3.19 -0.29
C ARG A 22 -4.03 2.85 -0.68
N SER A 23 -3.34 3.78 -1.34
CA SER A 23 -1.89 3.72 -1.52
C SER A 23 -1.23 4.11 -0.19
N LEU A 24 -0.23 3.35 0.24
CA LEU A 24 0.58 3.66 1.43
C LEU A 24 1.65 4.69 1.05
N GLU A 25 1.43 5.96 1.39
CA GLU A 25 2.41 7.03 1.15
C GLU A 25 3.47 7.09 2.26
N TYR A 26 4.76 7.08 1.89
CA TYR A 26 5.92 7.16 2.79
C TYR A 26 6.53 8.58 2.87
N ALA A 27 7.25 8.88 3.96
CA ALA A 27 7.96 10.14 4.08
C ALA A 27 9.05 10.27 2.99
N ALA A 28 9.33 11.50 2.56
CA ALA A 28 10.17 11.77 1.40
C ALA A 28 11.62 11.22 1.52
N THR A 29 12.11 10.99 2.74
CA THR A 29 13.45 10.45 3.03
C THR A 29 13.47 8.92 3.08
N CYS A 30 12.33 8.26 3.26
CA CYS A 30 12.17 6.81 3.36
C CYS A 30 11.46 6.21 2.15
N ARG A 31 11.52 6.85 0.98
CA ARG A 31 10.82 6.39 -0.24
C ARG A 31 11.39 5.06 -0.76
N GLY A 32 10.93 3.97 -0.16
CA GLY A 32 10.80 2.67 -0.79
C GLY A 32 9.58 2.66 -1.73
N PRO A 33 9.39 1.57 -2.49
CA PRO A 33 8.22 1.43 -3.34
C PRO A 33 6.94 1.40 -2.52
N THR A 34 5.94 2.18 -2.93
CA THR A 34 4.57 2.10 -2.41
C THR A 34 3.93 0.78 -2.83
N ALA A 35 3.06 0.24 -1.99
CA ALA A 35 2.21 -0.89 -2.35
C ALA A 35 0.75 -0.45 -2.14
N THR A 36 -0.12 -0.95 -2.99
CA THR A 36 -1.55 -0.65 -2.95
C THR A 36 -2.27 -1.71 -2.14
N ILE A 37 -2.99 -1.30 -1.10
CA ILE A 37 -3.77 -2.24 -0.28
C ILE A 37 -4.96 -2.77 -1.10
N THR A 38 -5.04 -4.07 -1.25
CA THR A 38 -6.09 -4.78 -2.02
C THR A 38 -7.11 -5.47 -1.11
N SER A 39 -6.73 -5.83 0.12
CA SER A 39 -7.64 -6.40 1.11
C SER A 39 -7.28 -5.95 2.52
N VAL A 40 -8.31 -5.76 3.35
CA VAL A 40 -8.22 -5.53 4.79
C VAL A 40 -9.27 -6.37 5.50
N GLU A 41 -8.87 -7.08 6.54
CA GLU A 41 -9.72 -7.97 7.32
C GLU A 41 -9.49 -7.75 8.82
N GLY A 42 -10.54 -7.91 9.63
CA GLY A 42 -10.40 -7.94 11.10
C GLY A 42 -9.89 -6.64 11.72
N LEU A 43 -10.26 -5.48 11.16
CA LEU A 43 -9.93 -4.15 11.71
C LEU A 43 -10.15 -4.07 13.23
N ASP A 44 -9.23 -3.42 13.94
CA ASP A 44 -9.25 -3.22 15.40
C ASP A 44 -9.30 -4.53 16.23
N THR A 45 -9.01 -5.68 15.63
CA THR A 45 -8.97 -6.96 16.34
C THR A 45 -7.54 -7.38 16.72
N SER A 46 -7.42 -8.52 17.41
CA SER A 46 -6.12 -9.12 17.73
C SER A 46 -5.46 -9.83 16.54
N ARG A 47 -6.13 -9.89 15.39
CA ARG A 47 -5.65 -10.54 14.14
C ARG A 47 -6.10 -9.73 12.92
N ALA A 48 -5.91 -8.41 12.97
CA ALA A 48 -6.18 -7.54 11.84
C ALA A 48 -5.17 -7.85 10.73
N ARG A 49 -5.60 -7.94 9.48
CA ARG A 49 -4.75 -8.35 8.36
C ARG A 49 -4.92 -7.42 7.16
N ALA A 50 -3.82 -7.09 6.51
CA ALA A 50 -3.80 -6.40 5.23
C ALA A 50 -3.04 -7.23 4.19
N VAL A 51 -3.51 -7.14 2.96
CA VAL A 51 -2.81 -7.61 1.76
C VAL A 51 -2.63 -6.42 0.84
N ALA A 52 -1.41 -6.23 0.34
CA ALA A 52 -1.06 -5.18 -0.59
C ALA A 52 -0.29 -5.74 -1.79
N GLU A 53 -0.52 -5.13 -2.94
CA GLU A 53 0.13 -5.50 -4.20
C GLU A 53 0.86 -4.31 -4.80
N TYR A 54 1.98 -4.59 -5.46
CA TYR A 54 2.69 -3.58 -6.23
C TYR A 54 2.01 -3.40 -7.59
N THR A 55 1.49 -2.21 -7.83
CA THR A 55 0.78 -1.88 -9.07
C THR A 55 1.69 -1.16 -10.08
N LEU A 56 1.22 -1.03 -11.32
CA LEU A 56 1.93 -0.24 -12.34
C LEU A 56 2.15 1.23 -11.90
N PRO A 57 1.14 1.95 -11.35
CA PRO A 57 1.36 3.27 -10.76
C PRO A 57 2.46 3.30 -9.68
N ASP A 58 2.50 2.32 -8.79
CA ASP A 58 3.53 2.21 -7.76
C ASP A 58 4.94 2.08 -8.39
N ALA A 59 5.06 1.23 -9.39
CA ALA A 59 6.30 1.01 -10.14
C ALA A 59 6.79 2.28 -10.85
N ILE A 60 5.87 3.00 -11.51
CA ILE A 60 6.16 4.26 -12.21
C ILE A 60 6.66 5.30 -11.19
N SER A 61 5.93 5.47 -10.08
CA SER A 61 6.27 6.43 -9.02
C SER A 61 7.66 6.15 -8.44
N TYR A 62 7.93 4.89 -8.10
CA TYR A 62 9.22 4.45 -7.59
C TYR A 62 10.36 4.71 -8.59
N CYS A 63 10.18 4.33 -9.85
CA CYS A 63 11.20 4.53 -10.89
C CYS A 63 11.48 6.00 -11.21
N HIS A 64 10.45 6.85 -11.19
CA HIS A 64 10.63 8.30 -11.32
C HIS A 64 11.44 8.90 -10.17
N TYR A 65 11.18 8.44 -8.94
CA TYR A 65 11.92 8.87 -7.77
C TYR A 65 13.38 8.43 -7.83
N GLN A 66 13.63 7.13 -8.05
CA GLN A 66 14.98 6.54 -8.04
C GLN A 66 15.89 7.11 -9.15
N LEU A 67 15.37 7.23 -10.37
CA LEU A 67 16.17 7.65 -11.53
C LEU A 67 16.23 9.19 -11.69
N GLY A 68 15.41 9.93 -10.93
CA GLY A 68 15.37 11.38 -10.92
C GLY A 68 15.85 11.93 -9.58
N ARG A 69 14.91 12.14 -8.65
CA ARG A 69 15.11 12.86 -7.39
C ARG A 69 16.19 12.24 -6.50
N ALA A 70 16.18 10.92 -6.28
CA ALA A 70 17.20 10.25 -5.48
C ALA A 70 18.58 10.29 -6.14
N ALA A 71 18.65 10.31 -7.47
CA ALA A 71 19.89 10.43 -8.23
C ALA A 71 20.38 11.89 -8.38
N GLY A 72 19.68 12.89 -7.83
CA GLY A 72 19.99 14.31 -8.02
C GLY A 72 19.85 14.79 -9.47
N LYS A 73 19.02 14.11 -10.28
CA LYS A 73 18.86 14.38 -11.72
C LYS A 73 17.46 14.95 -12.02
N PRO A 74 17.30 15.77 -13.08
CA PRO A 74 15.98 16.05 -13.64
C PRO A 74 15.28 14.73 -14.01
N GLY A 75 13.95 14.76 -14.04
CA GLY A 75 13.11 13.57 -14.20
C GLY A 75 13.60 12.63 -15.32
N PRO A 76 13.57 11.31 -15.12
CA PRO A 76 14.14 10.37 -16.08
C PRO A 76 13.42 10.39 -17.43
N SER A 77 14.16 10.17 -18.51
CA SER A 77 13.57 9.94 -19.84
C SER A 77 12.75 8.65 -19.86
N ARG A 78 11.75 8.59 -20.75
CA ARG A 78 10.92 7.40 -20.95
C ARG A 78 11.73 6.13 -21.21
N SER A 79 12.80 6.24 -22.01
CA SER A 79 13.71 5.14 -22.33
C SER A 79 14.43 4.53 -21.11
N ARG A 80 14.54 5.27 -19.99
CA ARG A 80 15.09 4.76 -18.73
C ARG A 80 14.02 4.29 -17.75
N ILE A 81 12.82 4.85 -17.81
CA ILE A 81 11.70 4.46 -16.94
C ILE A 81 11.19 3.07 -17.31
N GLU A 82 11.00 2.79 -18.61
CA GLU A 82 10.38 1.54 -19.05
C GLU A 82 11.13 0.27 -18.60
N PRO A 83 12.47 0.19 -18.71
CA PRO A 83 13.22 -0.95 -18.14
C PRO A 83 13.05 -1.06 -16.62
N CYS A 84 13.15 0.06 -15.89
CA CYS A 84 12.99 0.06 -14.44
C CYS A 84 11.61 -0.45 -14.00
N VAL A 85 10.53 0.04 -14.63
CA VAL A 85 9.16 -0.37 -14.32
C VAL A 85 8.96 -1.87 -14.60
N ARG A 86 9.48 -2.36 -15.72
CA ARG A 86 9.41 -3.77 -16.10
C ARG A 86 10.14 -4.66 -15.10
N ASP A 87 11.36 -4.28 -14.73
CA ASP A 87 12.17 -5.04 -13.77
C ASP A 87 11.52 -5.04 -12.39
N PHE A 88 11.01 -3.89 -11.96
CA PHE A 88 10.26 -3.74 -10.72
C PHE A 88 9.04 -4.66 -10.65
N LEU A 89 8.16 -4.62 -11.67
CA LEU A 89 6.95 -5.46 -11.69
C LEU A 89 7.28 -6.95 -11.81
N ARG A 90 8.35 -7.31 -12.53
CA ARG A 90 8.83 -8.70 -12.59
C ARG A 90 9.28 -9.19 -11.22
N ASP A 91 10.04 -8.37 -10.49
CA ASP A 91 10.54 -8.74 -9.17
C ASP A 91 9.41 -8.76 -8.13
N ALA A 92 8.47 -7.81 -8.22
CA ALA A 92 7.25 -7.83 -7.41
C ALA A 92 6.42 -9.09 -7.66
N GLY A 93 6.21 -9.47 -8.93
CA GLY A 93 5.48 -10.69 -9.29
C GLY A 93 6.15 -11.98 -8.78
N ARG A 94 7.49 -11.98 -8.63
CA ARG A 94 8.23 -13.11 -8.03
C ARG A 94 8.09 -13.16 -6.52
N LYS A 95 8.04 -12.01 -5.85
CA LYS A 95 7.92 -11.90 -4.39
C LYS A 95 6.50 -12.14 -3.90
N GLY A 96 5.51 -11.89 -4.77
CA GLY A 96 4.10 -12.01 -4.41
C GLY A 96 3.59 -10.78 -3.63
N PRO A 97 2.34 -10.85 -3.12
CA PRO A 97 1.73 -9.76 -2.38
C PRO A 97 2.41 -9.56 -1.03
N VAL A 98 2.49 -8.29 -0.60
CA VAL A 98 2.93 -7.93 0.74
C VAL A 98 1.80 -8.19 1.72
N THR A 99 2.09 -8.87 2.81
CA THR A 99 1.10 -9.14 3.86
C THR A 99 1.52 -8.48 5.17
N ALA A 100 0.53 -8.06 5.95
CA ALA A 100 0.75 -7.54 7.29
C ALA A 100 -0.33 -8.07 8.24
N GLU A 101 0.07 -8.41 9.46
CA GLU A 101 -0.84 -8.82 10.53
C GLU A 101 -0.57 -7.98 11.78
N ALA A 102 -1.63 -7.41 12.35
CA ALA A 102 -1.57 -6.61 13.56
C ALA A 102 -2.44 -7.21 14.66
N ASN A 103 -1.96 -7.07 15.90
CA ASN A 103 -2.74 -7.27 17.10
C ASN A 103 -3.00 -5.91 17.74
N CYS A 104 -4.15 -5.33 17.41
CA CYS A 104 -4.53 -3.99 17.87
C CYS A 104 -4.76 -3.93 19.38
N LYS A 105 -5.07 -5.06 20.03
CA LYS A 105 -5.30 -5.10 21.49
C LYS A 105 -4.02 -4.87 22.29
N VAL A 106 -2.90 -5.34 21.78
CA VAL A 106 -1.59 -5.27 22.47
C VAL A 106 -0.63 -4.30 21.80
N GLY A 107 -1.01 -3.70 20.67
CA GLY A 107 -0.20 -2.74 19.96
C GLY A 107 1.03 -3.37 19.31
N SER A 108 0.81 -4.28 18.36
CA SER A 108 1.91 -4.89 17.60
C SER A 108 1.56 -5.19 16.15
N ILE A 109 2.55 -5.17 15.26
CA ILE A 109 2.41 -5.52 13.84
C ILE A 109 3.58 -6.37 13.35
N GLY A 110 3.29 -7.37 12.52
CA GLY A 110 4.27 -8.15 11.78
C GLY A 110 4.09 -7.98 10.28
N ILE A 111 5.21 -7.85 9.56
CA ILE A 111 5.27 -7.82 8.10
C ILE A 111 6.26 -8.91 7.69
N PRO A 112 5.80 -10.09 7.24
CA PRO A 112 6.65 -11.25 6.98
C PRO A 112 7.82 -10.96 6.04
N ASP A 113 7.61 -10.07 5.05
CA ASP A 113 8.59 -9.74 4.02
C ASP A 113 9.75 -8.84 4.49
N LEU A 114 9.62 -8.18 5.65
CA LEU A 114 10.64 -7.28 6.19
C LEU A 114 11.62 -7.99 7.14
N LYS A 115 11.15 -9.05 7.83
CA LYS A 115 11.92 -10.10 8.53
C LYS A 115 10.91 -10.95 9.32
N PRO A 116 10.84 -12.27 9.13
CA PRO A 116 9.86 -13.14 9.80
C PRO A 116 9.99 -13.24 11.34
N ALA A 117 11.03 -12.65 11.95
CA ALA A 117 11.30 -12.74 13.37
C ALA A 117 10.68 -11.62 14.24
N ASN A 118 10.23 -10.51 13.65
CA ASN A 118 9.94 -9.30 14.45
C ASN A 118 8.49 -8.84 14.26
N MET A 119 7.56 -9.39 15.05
CA MET A 119 6.41 -8.60 15.46
C MET A 119 6.95 -7.36 16.17
N GLN A 120 6.81 -6.20 15.52
CA GLN A 120 7.19 -4.92 16.09
C GLN A 120 6.12 -4.52 17.10
N LYS A 121 6.54 -4.17 18.31
CA LYS A 121 5.65 -3.64 19.35
C LYS A 121 5.71 -2.12 19.34
N LEU A 122 4.62 -1.49 19.69
CA LEU A 122 4.57 -0.05 19.86
C LEU A 122 5.42 0.42 21.07
N PRO A 123 5.96 1.65 21.04
CA PRO A 123 5.89 2.59 19.92
C PRO A 123 6.78 2.13 18.76
N LEU A 124 6.28 2.27 17.53
CA LEU A 124 7.04 1.92 16.35
C LEU A 124 8.03 3.05 16.06
N ASP A 125 9.28 2.68 15.79
CA ASP A 125 10.24 3.57 15.19
C ASP A 125 9.78 3.90 13.76
N ASN A 126 9.83 5.17 13.38
CA ASN A 126 9.52 5.61 12.02
C ASN A 126 10.79 5.70 11.14
N SER A 127 11.89 5.06 11.55
CA SER A 127 13.09 5.00 10.73
C SER A 127 12.93 4.11 9.49
N CYS A 128 13.61 4.49 8.40
CA CYS A 128 13.59 3.72 7.15
C CYS A 128 14.38 2.41 7.24
N ALA A 129 15.34 2.32 8.17
CA ALA A 129 16.35 1.26 8.21
C ALA A 129 15.76 -0.14 8.47
N GLU A 130 14.60 -0.20 9.12
CA GLU A 130 13.94 -1.45 9.51
C GLU A 130 12.51 -1.58 8.96
N GLY A 131 12.12 -0.71 8.02
CA GLY A 131 10.74 -0.66 7.49
C GLY A 131 9.73 -0.12 8.51
N GLY A 132 10.19 0.67 9.48
CA GLY A 132 9.37 1.25 10.54
C GLY A 132 8.23 2.13 10.03
N GLU A 133 8.47 2.96 9.01
CA GLU A 133 7.38 3.75 8.39
C GLU A 133 6.29 2.87 7.73
N GLN A 134 6.68 1.75 7.12
CA GLN A 134 5.76 0.79 6.53
C GLN A 134 4.89 0.15 7.60
N ALA A 135 5.52 -0.27 8.70
CA ALA A 135 4.84 -0.82 9.87
C ALA A 135 3.86 0.20 10.49
N VAL A 136 4.27 1.46 10.67
CA VAL A 136 3.41 2.53 11.21
C VAL A 136 2.19 2.72 10.31
N LYS A 137 2.38 2.88 9.01
CA LYS A 137 1.28 3.15 8.07
C LYS A 137 0.30 1.98 7.96
N LEU A 138 0.82 0.75 7.92
CA LEU A 138 -0.03 -0.44 7.93
C LEU A 138 -0.76 -0.61 9.26
N PHE A 139 -0.12 -0.30 10.39
CA PHE A 139 -0.77 -0.33 11.70
C PHE A 139 -1.90 0.71 11.80
N GLU A 140 -1.68 1.95 11.33
CA GLU A 140 -2.71 3.01 11.27
C GLU A 140 -3.91 2.56 10.42
N VAL A 141 -3.70 1.78 9.35
CA VAL A 141 -4.79 1.22 8.54
C VAL A 141 -5.51 0.07 9.24
N LEU A 142 -4.78 -0.81 9.91
CA LEU A 142 -5.32 -2.03 10.53
C LEU A 142 -6.00 -1.79 11.89
N CYS A 143 -5.53 -0.79 12.62
CA CYS A 143 -5.95 -0.48 13.98
C CYS A 143 -6.36 1.00 14.12
N PRO A 144 -7.34 1.49 13.34
CA PRO A 144 -7.73 2.90 13.35
C PRO A 144 -8.30 3.36 14.70
N GLY A 145 -8.83 2.45 15.53
CA GLY A 145 -9.32 2.71 16.88
C GLY A 145 -8.28 2.56 17.99
N TYR A 146 -7.00 2.36 17.65
CA TYR A 146 -5.95 2.21 18.67
C TYR A 146 -5.62 3.55 19.35
N GLU A 147 -5.82 3.61 20.67
CA GLU A 147 -5.63 4.84 21.47
C GLU A 147 -4.24 4.98 22.11
N GLY A 148 -3.38 3.96 21.99
CA GLY A 148 -2.01 4.01 22.52
C GLY A 148 -1.04 4.80 21.62
N GLN A 149 0.19 4.97 22.09
CA GLN A 149 1.21 5.67 21.31
C GLN A 149 1.72 4.82 20.15
N ILE A 150 1.62 5.35 18.93
CA ILE A 150 2.13 4.69 17.72
C ILE A 150 3.58 5.10 17.43
N ARG A 151 4.00 6.29 17.85
CA ARG A 151 5.32 6.89 17.57
C ARG A 151 6.07 7.22 18.86
N GLY A 152 7.40 7.11 18.82
CA GLY A 152 8.28 7.60 19.87
C GLY A 152 8.11 9.11 20.03
N SER A 153 7.34 9.52 21.04
CA SER A 153 7.13 10.91 21.41
C SER A 153 8.38 11.48 22.09
N HIS A 154 9.02 12.44 21.43
CA HIS A 154 9.53 13.65 22.06
C HIS A 154 8.87 14.85 21.40
#